data_AF-A0AAW0E1G6-F1
#
_entry.id   AF-A0AAW0E1G6-F1
#
_cell.length_a   1.000
_cell.length_b   1.000
_cell.length_c   1.000
_cell.angle_alpha   90.00
_cell.angle_beta   90.00
_cell.angle_gamma   90.00
#
_symmetry.space_group_name_H-M   'P 1'
#
loop_
_entity.id
_entity.type
_entity.pdbx_description
1 polymer ?
#
loop_
_entity_poly.entity_id
_entity_poly.type
_entity_poly.pdbx_seq_one_letter_code
_entity_poly.pdbx_strand_id
1 'polypeptide(L)'
;MTSEGKIESDVLNNGVMYFIDPVLNWTLVNAIKCLILEIQRKEPNTPIHLEVLQIIITSPSCPKTALSLCGHHILSLISRRKKNNLSSANFDHDKIHQAIGDVIGLQQADHIDALLGQGTNTSWRDQPRQALQDALAFARAGKGPFIDIERCLKVASPSRFLQLLWSQLVTSAGLGGSVESIKRFAIYVLTMPRPGPPLLPIFVNTVLPSLITLIDGEQSQEQAAQADLLHSIVSSLFTAAVSMEVAVRTVMGQQTPALGQHSSALARRLVTELRARKLSYTSNTLSQRLSSSPACVANFPVFMELSV
;
A
#
# COMPACT_ATOMS: atom_id res chain seq x y z
N MET A 1 9.30 -12.64 -47.17
CA MET A 1 8.66 -12.87 -45.85
C MET A 1 9.64 -12.39 -44.79
N THR A 2 9.54 -11.13 -44.38
CA THR A 2 10.53 -10.46 -43.50
C THR A 2 9.81 -9.98 -42.25
N SER A 3 10.37 -10.34 -41.10
CA SER A 3 9.79 -10.27 -39.76
C SER A 3 9.30 -8.88 -39.34
N GLU A 4 7.99 -8.72 -39.21
CA GLU A 4 7.37 -7.58 -38.54
C GLU A 4 7.74 -7.57 -37.04
N GLY A 5 8.28 -6.45 -36.55
CA GLY A 5 8.28 -6.12 -35.12
C GLY A 5 9.61 -6.17 -34.35
N LYS A 6 10.76 -6.39 -34.99
CA LYS A 6 12.07 -6.25 -34.32
C LYS A 6 12.68 -4.89 -34.66
N ILE A 7 12.76 -4.00 -33.67
CA ILE A 7 13.51 -2.74 -33.78
C ILE A 7 15.00 -3.08 -33.90
N GLU A 8 15.67 -2.50 -34.89
CA GLU A 8 17.11 -2.62 -35.07
C GLU A 8 17.86 -1.94 -33.92
N SER A 9 18.96 -2.55 -33.47
CA SER A 9 19.76 -2.06 -32.33
C SER A 9 20.22 -0.61 -32.52
N ASP A 10 20.56 -0.23 -33.75
CA ASP A 10 21.04 1.11 -34.06
C ASP A 10 19.92 2.15 -33.94
N VAL A 11 18.69 1.81 -34.34
CA VAL A 11 17.51 2.67 -34.18
C VAL A 11 17.18 2.86 -32.71
N LEU A 12 17.28 1.81 -31.91
CA LEU A 12 17.09 1.88 -30.46
C LEU A 12 18.17 2.76 -29.80
N ASN A 13 19.44 2.55 -30.15
CA ASN A 13 20.55 3.34 -29.63
C ASN A 13 20.41 4.82 -29.98
N ASN A 14 20.03 5.15 -31.22
CA ASN A 14 19.75 6.53 -31.63
C ASN A 14 18.60 7.15 -30.82
N GLY A 15 17.52 6.38 -30.57
CA GLY A 15 16.42 6.82 -29.73
C GLY A 15 16.85 7.06 -28.28
N VAL A 16 17.65 6.17 -27.70
CA VAL A 16 18.19 6.32 -26.34
C VAL A 16 19.11 7.54 -26.23
N MET A 17 19.97 7.77 -27.22
CA MET A 17 20.84 8.94 -27.28
C MET A 17 20.05 10.26 -27.34
N TYR A 18 18.90 10.28 -28.01
CA TYR A 18 18.00 11.43 -28.01
C TYR A 18 17.45 11.76 -26.61
N PHE A 19 17.17 10.77 -25.76
CA PHE A 19 16.74 10.99 -24.38
C PHE A 19 17.88 11.36 -23.41
N ILE A 20 19.10 10.97 -23.75
CA ILE A 20 20.32 11.29 -23.01
C ILE A 20 20.81 12.72 -23.32
N ASP A 21 20.36 13.30 -24.44
CA ASP A 21 20.65 14.67 -24.84
C ASP A 21 20.26 15.69 -23.74
N PRO A 22 21.04 16.76 -23.52
CA PRO A 22 20.78 17.77 -22.49
C PRO A 22 19.36 18.36 -22.49
N VAL A 23 18.66 18.33 -23.63
CA VAL A 23 17.28 18.86 -23.72
C VAL A 23 16.25 17.95 -23.03
N LEU A 24 16.47 16.64 -23.02
CA LEU A 24 15.48 15.65 -22.56
C LEU A 24 15.94 14.82 -21.37
N ASN A 25 17.19 14.97 -20.93
CA ASN A 25 17.76 14.18 -19.85
C ASN A 25 17.02 14.30 -18.49
N TRP A 26 16.22 15.35 -18.29
CA TRP A 26 15.36 15.53 -17.12
C TRP A 26 14.21 14.50 -17.04
N THR A 27 13.83 13.91 -18.18
CA THR A 27 12.79 12.87 -18.25
C THR A 27 13.30 11.48 -17.86
N LEU A 28 14.62 11.31 -17.74
CA LEU A 28 15.27 10.02 -17.52
C LEU A 28 14.86 9.35 -16.21
N VAL A 29 14.46 10.10 -15.18
CA VAL A 29 13.97 9.53 -13.92
C VAL A 29 12.82 8.56 -14.15
N ASN A 30 11.84 8.95 -14.97
CA ASN A 30 10.69 8.10 -15.26
C ASN A 30 11.04 6.99 -16.25
N ALA A 31 11.91 7.26 -17.22
CA ALA A 31 12.40 6.24 -18.15
C ALA A 31 13.13 5.11 -17.42
N ILE A 32 14.06 5.43 -16.51
CA ILE A 32 14.78 4.48 -15.67
C ILE A 32 13.81 3.67 -14.80
N LYS A 33 12.85 4.33 -14.14
CA LYS A 33 11.83 3.63 -13.33
C LYS A 33 11.00 2.66 -14.17
N CYS A 34 10.55 3.07 -15.36
CA CYS A 34 9.80 2.21 -16.27
C CYS A 34 10.64 1.02 -16.77
N LEU A 35 11.92 1.24 -17.13
CA LEU A 35 12.83 0.16 -17.53
C LEU A 35 13.02 -0.86 -16.42
N ILE A 36 13.25 -0.40 -15.18
CA ILE A 36 13.38 -1.28 -14.01
C ILE A 36 12.11 -2.12 -13.81
N LEU A 37 10.92 -1.51 -13.96
CA LEU A 37 9.64 -2.22 -13.85
C LEU A 37 9.45 -3.28 -14.94
N GLU A 38 9.82 -2.96 -16.18
CA GLU A 38 9.74 -3.90 -17.30
C GLU A 38 10.71 -5.08 -17.13
N ILE A 39 11.93 -4.81 -16.63
CA ILE A 39 12.91 -5.86 -16.32
C ILE A 39 12.38 -6.79 -15.22
N GLN A 40 11.77 -6.23 -14.16
CA GLN A 40 11.21 -7.02 -13.06
C GLN A 40 9.97 -7.84 -13.47
N ARG A 41 9.20 -7.39 -14.45
CA ARG A 41 7.98 -8.09 -14.91
C ARG A 41 8.28 -9.27 -15.85
N LYS A 42 9.41 -9.23 -16.57
CA LYS A 42 9.72 -10.15 -17.69
C LYS A 42 10.89 -11.12 -17.40
N GLU A 43 11.26 -11.33 -16.13
CA GLU A 43 12.36 -12.22 -15.71
C GLU A 43 12.23 -13.61 -16.39
N PRO A 44 13.17 -14.09 -17.26
CA PRO A 44 14.58 -13.71 -17.44
C PRO A 44 14.98 -13.19 -18.85
N ASN A 45 14.05 -12.81 -19.74
CA ASN A 45 14.32 -12.69 -21.19
C ASN A 45 14.45 -11.25 -21.74
N THR A 46 15.09 -10.33 -21.01
CA THR A 46 15.15 -8.90 -21.36
C THR A 46 16.56 -8.32 -21.49
N PRO A 47 17.44 -8.89 -22.34
CA PRO A 47 18.81 -8.38 -22.53
C PRO A 47 18.82 -6.92 -23.04
N ILE A 48 17.88 -6.57 -23.92
CA ILE A 48 17.78 -5.23 -24.52
C ILE A 48 17.48 -4.16 -23.46
N HIS A 49 16.59 -4.43 -22.50
CA HIS A 49 16.26 -3.45 -21.46
C HIS A 49 17.42 -3.25 -20.46
N LEU A 50 18.21 -4.29 -20.21
CA LEU A 50 19.41 -4.20 -19.38
C LEU A 50 20.52 -3.40 -20.06
N GLU A 51 20.70 -3.61 -21.37
CA GLU A 51 21.66 -2.86 -22.19
C GLU A 51 21.32 -1.37 -22.23
N VAL A 52 20.05 -1.03 -22.50
CA VAL A 52 19.57 0.36 -22.48
C VAL A 52 19.74 0.99 -21.10
N LEU A 53 19.44 0.25 -20.03
CA LEU A 53 19.62 0.73 -18.66
C LEU A 53 21.10 1.03 -18.37
N GLN A 54 22.00 0.14 -18.78
CA GLN A 54 23.45 0.35 -18.64
C GLN A 54 23.92 1.58 -19.41
N ILE A 55 23.52 1.73 -20.69
CA ILE A 55 23.88 2.88 -21.53
C ILE A 55 23.44 4.20 -20.87
N ILE A 56 22.22 4.27 -20.34
CA ILE A 56 21.70 5.47 -19.67
C ILE A 56 22.50 5.78 -18.40
N ILE A 57 22.82 4.77 -17.59
CA ILE A 57 23.49 4.99 -16.30
C ILE A 57 24.96 5.34 -16.47
N THR A 58 25.66 4.69 -17.40
CA THR A 58 27.10 4.93 -17.63
C THR A 58 27.36 6.14 -18.53
N SER A 59 26.32 6.75 -19.10
CA SER A 59 26.48 7.93 -19.95
C SER A 59 26.93 9.16 -19.14
N PRO A 60 27.95 9.90 -19.60
CA PRO A 60 28.41 11.12 -18.93
C PRO A 60 27.36 12.24 -18.93
N SER A 61 26.38 12.18 -19.84
CA SER A 61 25.29 13.16 -19.96
C SER A 61 24.11 12.85 -19.02
N CYS A 62 24.15 11.74 -18.28
CA CYS A 62 23.11 11.38 -17.33
C CYS A 62 23.15 12.32 -16.11
N PRO A 63 22.03 13.02 -15.79
CA PRO A 63 22.02 13.94 -14.66
C PRO A 63 22.28 13.21 -13.34
N LYS A 64 23.21 13.74 -12.53
CA LYS A 64 23.50 13.23 -11.18
C LYS A 64 22.23 13.12 -10.31
N THR A 65 21.30 14.06 -10.45
CA THR A 65 20.00 14.02 -9.75
C THR A 65 19.16 12.81 -10.13
N ALA A 66 19.18 12.41 -11.41
CA ALA A 66 18.45 11.23 -11.86
C ALA A 66 19.06 9.93 -11.29
N LEU A 67 20.40 9.85 -11.28
CA LEU A 67 21.14 8.75 -10.66
C LEU A 67 20.92 8.68 -9.14
N SER A 68 20.94 9.82 -8.44
CA SER A 68 20.67 9.88 -7.00
C SER A 68 19.24 9.41 -6.66
N LEU A 69 18.24 9.89 -7.39
CA LEU A 69 16.83 9.53 -7.16
C LEU A 69 16.51 8.08 -7.53
N CYS A 70 17.17 7.51 -8.53
CA CYS A 70 16.93 6.14 -8.98
C CYS A 70 17.93 5.11 -8.43
N GLY A 71 19.03 5.54 -7.80
CA GLY A 71 20.14 4.66 -7.41
C GLY A 71 19.71 3.48 -6.53
N HIS A 72 18.88 3.73 -5.52
CA HIS A 72 18.34 2.67 -4.66
C HIS A 72 17.51 1.60 -5.42
N HIS A 73 16.76 2.00 -6.47
CA HIS A 73 16.02 1.06 -7.29
C HIS A 73 16.94 0.23 -8.19
N ILE A 74 18.02 0.85 -8.69
CA ILE A 74 19.00 0.19 -9.55
C ILE A 74 19.83 -0.82 -8.72
N LEU A 75 20.32 -0.41 -7.55
CA LEU A 75 21.05 -1.27 -6.61
C LEU A 75 20.18 -2.46 -6.14
N SER A 76 18.91 -2.19 -5.81
CA SER A 76 17.94 -3.25 -5.49
C SER A 76 17.76 -4.27 -6.62
N LEU A 77 17.72 -3.81 -7.88
CA LEU A 77 17.63 -4.67 -9.06
C LEU A 77 18.90 -5.51 -9.25
N ILE A 78 20.09 -4.94 -9.06
CA ILE A 78 21.38 -5.65 -9.11
C ILE A 78 21.45 -6.74 -8.05
N SER A 79 21.16 -6.38 -6.79
CA SER A 79 21.17 -7.30 -5.65
C SER A 79 20.18 -8.46 -5.84
N ARG A 80 18.99 -8.20 -6.39
CA ARG A 80 18.00 -9.24 -6.73
C ARG A 80 18.51 -10.19 -7.83
N ARG A 81 19.12 -9.67 -8.89
CA ARG A 81 19.66 -10.51 -9.97
C ARG A 81 20.83 -11.37 -9.50
N LYS A 82 21.70 -10.82 -8.64
CA LYS A 82 22.79 -11.57 -7.99
C LYS A 82 22.25 -12.72 -7.14
N LYS A 83 21.21 -12.48 -6.34
CA LYS A 83 20.54 -13.52 -5.54
C LYS A 83 19.89 -14.63 -6.40
N ASN A 84 19.36 -14.27 -7.57
CA ASN A 84 18.70 -15.20 -8.48
C ASN A 84 19.67 -15.88 -9.46
N ASN A 85 20.99 -15.69 -9.32
CA ASN A 85 22.03 -16.19 -10.25
C ASN A 85 21.77 -15.81 -11.73
N LEU A 86 21.11 -14.68 -11.96
CA LEU A 86 20.74 -14.21 -13.30
C LEU A 86 21.89 -13.40 -13.90
N SER A 87 22.99 -14.07 -14.22
CA SER A 87 24.15 -13.47 -14.89
C SER A 87 23.83 -13.21 -16.36
N SER A 88 23.95 -11.96 -16.82
CA SER A 88 23.90 -11.63 -18.25
C SER A 88 25.29 -11.22 -18.70
N ALA A 89 25.80 -11.82 -19.79
CA ALA A 89 27.14 -11.58 -20.29
C ALA A 89 27.43 -10.11 -20.65
N ASN A 90 26.37 -9.32 -20.90
CA ASN A 90 26.49 -7.93 -21.36
C ASN A 90 26.17 -6.89 -20.28
N PHE A 91 25.80 -7.31 -19.06
CA PHE A 91 25.42 -6.39 -17.98
C PHE A 91 26.52 -6.29 -16.94
N ASP A 92 27.25 -5.18 -16.96
CA ASP A 92 28.42 -4.96 -16.09
C ASP A 92 27.99 -4.35 -14.75
N HIS A 93 27.84 -5.21 -13.75
CA HIS A 93 27.41 -4.84 -12.40
C HIS A 93 28.37 -3.85 -11.72
N ASP A 94 29.67 -4.02 -11.94
CA ASP A 94 30.71 -3.24 -11.25
C ASP A 94 30.75 -1.81 -11.78
N LYS A 95 30.59 -1.63 -13.10
CA LYS A 95 30.51 -0.29 -13.72
C LYS A 95 29.29 0.49 -13.26
N ILE A 96 28.13 -0.17 -13.10
CA ILE A 96 26.91 0.49 -12.65
C ILE A 96 27.01 0.83 -11.16
N HIS A 97 27.58 -0.07 -10.35
CA HIS A 97 27.82 0.18 -8.93
C HIS A 97 28.76 1.37 -8.73
N GLN A 98 29.84 1.46 -9.51
CA GLN A 98 30.77 2.59 -9.48
C GLN A 98 30.09 3.91 -9.89
N ALA A 99 29.33 3.92 -10.99
CA ALA A 99 28.64 5.13 -11.47
C ALA A 99 27.61 5.67 -10.45
N ILE A 100 26.97 4.79 -9.68
CA ILE A 100 26.05 5.18 -8.60
C ILE A 100 26.82 5.60 -7.34
N GLY A 101 27.90 4.88 -7.01
CA GLY A 101 28.78 5.17 -5.88
C GLY A 101 29.44 6.56 -5.98
N ASP A 102 29.80 6.99 -7.19
CA ASP A 102 30.37 8.31 -7.46
C ASP A 102 29.39 9.46 -7.22
N VAL A 103 28.08 9.19 -7.23
CA VAL A 103 27.02 10.20 -7.09
C VAL A 103 26.39 10.20 -5.69
N ILE A 104 26.17 9.02 -5.11
CA ILE A 104 25.51 8.85 -3.80
C ILE A 104 26.54 8.74 -2.66
N GLY A 105 27.81 8.48 -3.00
CA GLY A 105 28.89 8.21 -2.05
C GLY A 105 29.04 6.71 -1.80
N LEU A 106 30.25 6.18 -2.01
CA LEU A 106 30.60 4.75 -1.89
C LEU A 106 30.16 4.13 -0.56
N GLN A 107 30.34 4.84 0.56
CA GLN A 107 29.91 4.35 1.88
C GLN A 107 28.38 4.21 2.00
N GLN A 108 27.62 5.07 1.32
CA GLN A 108 26.16 5.02 1.34
C GLN A 108 25.62 3.99 0.34
N ALA A 109 26.28 3.81 -0.81
CA ALA A 109 26.00 2.73 -1.75
C ALA A 109 26.27 1.35 -1.13
N ASP A 110 27.42 1.16 -0.49
CA ASP A 110 27.77 -0.09 0.21
C ASP A 110 26.84 -0.35 1.41
N HIS A 111 26.44 0.69 2.15
CA HIS A 111 25.46 0.55 3.23
C HIS A 111 24.07 0.19 2.70
N ILE A 112 23.66 0.77 1.57
CA ILE A 112 22.40 0.42 0.88
C ILE A 112 22.47 -1.01 0.36
N ASP A 113 23.56 -1.44 -0.28
CA ASP A 113 23.71 -2.82 -0.75
C ASP A 113 23.84 -3.83 0.40
N ALA A 114 24.45 -3.45 1.54
CA ALA A 114 24.43 -4.26 2.75
C ALA A 114 23.02 -4.37 3.36
N LEU A 115 22.26 -3.28 3.40
CA LEU A 115 20.87 -3.26 3.85
C LEU A 115 19.94 -4.02 2.90
N LEU A 116 20.15 -3.94 1.58
CA LEU A 116 19.40 -4.66 0.55
C LEU A 116 19.83 -6.13 0.41
N GLY A 117 21.06 -6.46 0.80
CA GLY A 117 21.61 -7.81 0.86
C GLY A 117 21.18 -8.60 2.09
N GLN A 118 20.93 -7.93 3.22
CA GLN A 118 20.46 -8.54 4.47
C GLN A 118 18.96 -8.35 4.75
N GLY A 119 18.32 -7.34 4.17
CA GLY A 119 16.89 -7.08 4.33
C GLY A 119 16.08 -7.57 3.13
N THR A 120 14.96 -8.24 3.39
CA THR A 120 13.97 -8.62 2.39
C THR A 120 13.66 -7.44 1.46
N ASN A 121 14.12 -7.57 0.22
CA ASN A 121 14.08 -6.56 -0.84
C ASN A 121 12.63 -6.29 -1.26
N THR A 122 11.88 -5.55 -0.43
CA THR A 122 10.52 -5.12 -0.72
C THR A 122 10.57 -4.00 -1.74
N SER A 123 9.92 -4.18 -2.89
CA SER A 123 9.69 -3.10 -3.85
C SER A 123 9.18 -1.87 -3.10
N TRP A 124 9.56 -0.64 -3.50
CA TRP A 124 9.00 0.59 -2.91
C TRP A 124 7.44 0.55 -2.86
N ARG A 125 6.81 -0.17 -3.79
CA ARG A 125 5.37 -0.41 -3.86
C ARG A 125 4.82 -1.30 -2.74
N ASP A 126 5.64 -2.16 -2.17
CA ASP A 126 5.29 -3.06 -1.07
C ASP A 126 5.59 -2.42 0.30
N GLN A 127 6.20 -1.24 0.34
CA GLN A 127 6.50 -0.51 1.58
C GLN A 127 5.27 -0.34 2.51
N PRO A 128 4.07 0.05 2.02
CA PRO A 128 2.89 0.15 2.89
C PRO A 128 2.47 -1.22 3.47
N ARG A 129 2.65 -2.29 2.69
CA ARG A 129 2.32 -3.65 3.16
C ARG A 129 3.29 -4.07 4.26
N GLN A 130 4.59 -3.85 4.07
CA GLN A 130 5.61 -4.18 5.07
C GLN A 130 5.39 -3.38 6.36
N ALA A 131 5.15 -2.07 6.24
CA ALA A 131 4.89 -1.21 7.40
C ALA A 131 3.67 -1.69 8.22
N LEU A 132 2.60 -2.14 7.55
CA LEU A 132 1.43 -2.74 8.21
C LEU A 132 1.77 -4.08 8.88
N GLN A 133 2.56 -4.93 8.23
CA GLN A 133 3.01 -6.21 8.77
C GLN A 133 3.86 -6.03 10.02
N ASP A 134 4.82 -5.12 9.97
CA ASP A 134 5.72 -4.82 11.08
C ASP A 134 4.93 -4.24 12.27
N ALA A 135 4.01 -3.30 12.01
CA ALA A 135 3.15 -2.73 13.04
C ALA A 135 2.27 -3.79 13.73
N LEU A 136 1.68 -4.71 12.97
CA LEU A 136 0.90 -5.83 13.51
C LEU A 136 1.78 -6.86 14.23
N ALA A 137 3.00 -7.09 13.77
CA ALA A 137 3.98 -7.93 14.47
C ALA A 137 4.36 -7.31 15.83
N PHE A 138 4.58 -5.99 15.89
CA PHE A 138 4.81 -5.28 17.14
C PHE A 138 3.62 -5.39 18.09
N ALA A 139 2.39 -5.20 17.59
CA ALA A 139 1.18 -5.34 18.38
C ALA A 139 1.04 -6.76 18.97
N ARG A 140 1.36 -7.81 18.20
CA ARG A 140 1.38 -9.20 18.69
C ARG A 140 2.45 -9.44 19.75
N ALA A 141 3.60 -8.78 19.63
CA ALA A 141 4.67 -8.82 20.62
C ALA A 141 4.40 -7.97 21.88
N GLY A 142 3.21 -7.36 22.00
CA GLY A 142 2.85 -6.47 23.11
C GLY A 142 3.59 -5.12 23.09
N LYS A 143 4.27 -4.80 21.98
CA LYS A 143 4.95 -3.51 21.77
C LYS A 143 4.00 -2.52 21.12
N GLY A 144 4.24 -1.23 21.35
CA GLY A 144 3.46 -0.17 20.72
C GLY A 144 3.56 -0.25 19.19
N PRO A 145 2.44 -0.44 18.46
CA PRO A 145 2.48 -0.44 17.00
C PRO A 145 2.81 0.98 16.51
N PHE A 146 3.79 1.09 15.64
CA PHE A 146 4.14 2.35 14.99
C PHE A 146 3.91 2.22 13.48
N ILE A 147 3.18 3.17 12.92
CA ILE A 147 2.96 3.24 11.46
C ILE A 147 2.90 4.70 11.01
N ASP A 148 3.72 5.05 10.03
CA ASP A 148 3.65 6.33 9.33
C ASP A 148 2.62 6.23 8.20
N ILE A 149 1.37 6.58 8.54
CA ILE A 149 0.26 6.50 7.60
C ILE A 149 0.41 7.54 6.48
N GLU A 150 0.97 8.71 6.75
CA GLU A 150 1.15 9.76 5.74
C GLU A 150 2.13 9.30 4.65
N ARG A 151 3.24 8.68 5.05
CA ARG A 151 4.18 8.09 4.10
C ARG A 151 3.53 6.97 3.29
N CYS A 152 2.73 6.11 3.93
CA CYS A 152 2.02 5.04 3.24
C CYS A 152 1.05 5.60 2.17
N LEU A 153 0.34 6.70 2.48
CA LEU A 153 -0.59 7.35 1.57
C LEU A 153 0.08 8.15 0.44
N LYS A 154 1.36 8.52 0.59
CA LYS A 154 2.17 9.07 -0.52
C LYS A 154 2.55 8.01 -1.54
N VAL A 155 2.61 6.74 -1.13
CA VAL A 155 3.01 5.60 -1.98
C VAL A 155 1.81 4.88 -2.58
N ALA A 156 0.72 4.71 -1.83
CA ALA A 156 -0.50 4.04 -2.26
C ALA A 156 -1.73 4.95 -2.11
N SER A 157 -2.69 4.81 -3.04
CA SER A 157 -3.96 5.53 -2.91
C SER A 157 -4.72 5.12 -1.63
N PRO A 158 -5.54 6.00 -1.04
CA PRO A 158 -6.28 5.71 0.20
C PRO A 158 -7.07 4.39 0.15
N SER A 159 -7.81 4.14 -0.92
CA SER A 159 -8.58 2.91 -1.09
C SER A 159 -7.67 1.67 -1.19
N ARG A 160 -6.54 1.78 -1.90
CA ARG A 160 -5.59 0.67 -2.02
C ARG A 160 -4.91 0.38 -0.68
N PHE A 161 -4.52 1.41 0.06
CA PHE A 161 -3.97 1.28 1.40
C PHE A 161 -4.96 0.58 2.35
N LEU A 162 -6.24 0.95 2.32
CA LEU A 162 -7.28 0.32 3.14
C LEU A 162 -7.54 -1.15 2.78
N GLN A 163 -7.47 -1.51 1.49
CA GLN A 163 -7.50 -2.92 1.07
C GLN A 163 -6.29 -3.69 1.59
N LEU A 164 -5.09 -3.08 1.53
CA LEU A 164 -3.89 -3.67 2.11
C LEU A 164 -4.03 -3.85 3.62
N LEU A 165 -4.55 -2.84 4.33
CA LEU A 165 -4.85 -2.91 5.76
C LEU A 165 -5.74 -4.12 6.05
N TRP A 166 -6.89 -4.26 5.37
CA TRP A 166 -7.78 -5.40 5.55
C TRP A 166 -7.06 -6.73 5.36
N SER A 167 -6.28 -6.87 4.26
CA SER A 167 -5.53 -8.10 4.00
C SER A 167 -4.59 -8.47 5.15
N GLN A 168 -3.90 -7.48 5.73
CA GLN A 168 -2.98 -7.72 6.84
C GLN A 168 -3.70 -8.00 8.16
N LEU A 169 -4.88 -7.41 8.39
CA LEU A 169 -5.70 -7.72 9.58
C LEU A 169 -6.19 -9.17 9.54
N VAL A 170 -6.66 -9.65 8.38
CA VAL A 170 -7.09 -11.05 8.20
C VAL A 170 -5.90 -12.00 8.37
N THR A 171 -4.76 -11.72 7.74
CA THR A 171 -3.53 -12.52 7.93
C THR A 171 -3.10 -12.56 9.40
N SER A 172 -3.12 -11.41 10.09
CA SER A 172 -2.76 -11.35 11.50
C SER A 172 -3.74 -12.09 12.41
N ALA A 173 -5.03 -12.12 12.06
CA ALA A 173 -6.04 -12.88 12.79
C ALA A 173 -5.82 -14.39 12.61
N GLY A 174 -5.52 -14.84 11.40
CA GLY A 174 -5.21 -16.24 11.10
C GLY A 174 -3.92 -16.75 11.78
N LEU A 175 -2.93 -15.87 11.99
CA LEU A 175 -1.67 -16.18 12.69
C LEU A 175 -1.81 -16.19 14.23
N GLY A 176 -3.03 -16.29 14.77
CA GLY A 176 -3.28 -16.33 16.22
C GLY A 176 -3.12 -14.97 16.93
N GLY A 177 -3.15 -13.87 16.19
CA GLY A 177 -3.13 -12.53 16.79
C GLY A 177 -4.38 -12.25 17.62
N SER A 178 -4.23 -11.56 18.75
CA SER A 178 -5.36 -11.12 19.56
C SER A 178 -6.29 -10.22 18.74
N VAL A 179 -7.55 -10.64 18.60
CA VAL A 179 -8.61 -9.89 17.89
C VAL A 179 -8.72 -8.47 18.43
N GLU A 180 -8.54 -8.28 19.74
CA GLU A 180 -8.56 -6.97 20.37
C GLU A 180 -7.40 -6.07 19.91
N SER A 181 -6.20 -6.61 19.74
CA SER A 181 -5.03 -5.85 19.25
C SER A 181 -5.19 -5.45 17.79
N ILE A 182 -5.68 -6.37 16.96
CA ILE A 182 -5.97 -6.15 15.54
C ILE A 182 -7.04 -5.07 15.39
N LYS A 183 -8.10 -5.15 16.19
CA LYS A 183 -9.19 -4.19 16.23
C LYS A 183 -8.71 -2.80 16.65
N ARG A 184 -7.94 -2.68 17.74
CA ARG A 184 -7.38 -1.40 18.21
C ARG A 184 -6.50 -0.75 17.15
N PHE A 185 -5.66 -1.54 16.48
CA PHE A 185 -4.83 -1.06 15.38
C PHE A 185 -5.67 -0.54 14.21
N ALA A 186 -6.70 -1.29 13.78
CA ALA A 186 -7.60 -0.86 12.71
C ALA A 186 -8.32 0.45 13.07
N ILE A 187 -8.85 0.56 14.30
CA ILE A 187 -9.51 1.78 14.79
C ILE A 187 -8.53 2.95 14.75
N TYR A 188 -7.33 2.81 15.31
CA TYR A 188 -6.31 3.84 15.29
C TYR A 188 -6.04 4.35 13.87
N VAL A 189 -5.81 3.46 12.91
CA VAL A 189 -5.54 3.85 11.51
C VAL A 189 -6.70 4.59 10.86
N LEU A 190 -7.95 4.25 11.22
CA LEU A 190 -9.16 4.83 10.64
C LEU A 190 -9.61 6.14 11.31
N THR A 191 -9.43 6.26 12.63
CA THR A 191 -9.93 7.40 13.44
C THR A 191 -8.86 8.42 13.80
N MET A 192 -7.60 8.23 13.42
CA MET A 192 -6.56 9.24 13.64
C MET A 192 -6.83 10.49 12.77
N PRO A 193 -6.96 11.69 13.36
CA PRO A 193 -7.02 12.95 12.61
C PRO A 193 -5.71 13.17 11.87
N ARG A 194 -5.79 13.64 10.63
CA ARG A 194 -4.63 13.84 9.77
C ARG A 194 -4.85 15.02 8.82
N PRO A 195 -3.78 15.68 8.34
CA PRO A 195 -3.88 16.76 7.35
C PRO A 195 -4.27 16.26 5.94
N GLY A 196 -4.19 14.94 5.68
CA GLY A 196 -4.59 14.29 4.43
C GLY A 196 -6.06 13.81 4.38
N PRO A 197 -6.45 13.05 3.34
CA PRO A 197 -7.83 12.60 3.18
C PRO A 197 -8.27 11.71 4.36
N PRO A 198 -9.48 11.91 4.91
CA PRO A 198 -9.99 11.12 6.03
C PRO A 198 -10.28 9.68 5.56
N LEU A 199 -9.64 8.69 6.19
CA LEU A 199 -9.79 7.29 5.77
C LEU A 199 -11.12 6.68 6.21
N LEU A 200 -11.70 7.12 7.33
CA LEU A 200 -12.95 6.55 7.83
C LEU A 200 -14.11 6.64 6.81
N PRO A 201 -14.42 7.81 6.21
CA PRO A 201 -15.44 7.88 5.18
C PRO A 201 -15.13 7.04 3.94
N ILE A 202 -13.86 6.97 3.53
CA ILE A 202 -13.43 6.14 2.38
C ILE A 202 -13.62 4.66 2.70
N PHE A 203 -13.30 4.25 3.92
CA PHE A 203 -13.49 2.89 4.39
C PHE A 203 -14.96 2.51 4.35
N VAL A 204 -15.84 3.28 5.00
CA VAL A 204 -17.28 2.96 5.10
C VAL A 204 -17.97 3.03 3.74
N ASN A 205 -17.66 4.02 2.91
CA ASN A 205 -18.42 4.26 1.68
C ASN A 205 -17.88 3.51 0.46
N THR A 206 -16.62 3.10 0.46
CA THR A 206 -15.97 2.51 -0.72
C THR A 206 -15.41 1.12 -0.44
N VAL A 207 -14.65 0.96 0.64
CA VAL A 207 -13.94 -0.29 0.90
C VAL A 207 -14.86 -1.33 1.52
N LEU A 208 -15.66 -0.95 2.53
CA LEU A 208 -16.56 -1.85 3.24
C LEU A 208 -17.56 -2.56 2.31
N PRO A 209 -18.22 -1.89 1.34
CA PRO A 209 -19.08 -2.58 0.37
C PRO A 209 -18.30 -3.61 -0.48
N SER A 210 -17.05 -3.32 -0.84
CA SER A 210 -16.20 -4.29 -1.56
C SER A 210 -15.73 -5.46 -0.69
N LEU A 211 -15.55 -5.23 0.62
CA LEU A 211 -15.20 -6.29 1.56
C LEU A 211 -16.35 -7.25 1.79
N ILE A 212 -17.59 -6.73 1.89
CA ILE A 212 -18.79 -7.57 2.01
C ILE A 212 -18.88 -8.55 0.83
N THR A 213 -18.71 -8.06 -0.40
CA THR A 213 -18.73 -8.93 -1.59
C THR A 213 -17.58 -9.92 -1.63
N LEU A 214 -16.41 -9.55 -1.10
CA LEU A 214 -15.25 -10.44 -1.06
C LEU A 214 -15.47 -11.56 -0.05
N ILE A 215 -15.91 -11.24 1.17
CA ILE A 215 -16.17 -12.20 2.24
C ILE A 215 -17.29 -13.18 1.83
N ASP A 216 -18.31 -12.69 1.12
CA ASP A 216 -19.39 -13.56 0.61
C ASP A 216 -18.93 -14.59 -0.42
N GLY A 217 -17.78 -14.38 -1.07
CA GLY A 217 -17.18 -15.31 -2.02
C GLY A 217 -16.26 -16.36 -1.40
N GLU A 218 -15.96 -16.28 -0.09
CA GLU A 218 -15.05 -17.18 0.60
C GLU A 218 -15.74 -18.48 1.08
N GLN A 219 -14.94 -19.46 1.50
CA GLN A 219 -15.46 -20.73 2.06
C GLN A 219 -16.19 -20.47 3.39
N SER A 220 -17.26 -21.25 3.68
CA SER A 220 -18.20 -20.97 4.79
C SER A 220 -17.57 -20.78 6.17
N GLN A 221 -16.47 -21.48 6.50
CA GLN A 221 -15.78 -21.33 7.79
C GLN A 221 -14.96 -20.02 7.85
N GLU A 222 -14.25 -19.68 6.78
CA GLU A 222 -13.46 -18.45 6.70
C GLU A 222 -14.37 -17.21 6.56
N GLN A 223 -15.48 -17.37 5.84
CA GLN A 223 -16.54 -16.37 5.70
C GLN A 223 -17.08 -15.93 7.07
N ALA A 224 -17.42 -16.88 7.94
CA ALA A 224 -17.92 -16.57 9.29
C ALA A 224 -16.86 -15.85 10.14
N ALA A 225 -15.60 -16.30 10.12
CA ALA A 225 -14.52 -15.67 10.87
C ALA A 225 -14.21 -14.24 10.41
N GLN A 226 -14.17 -14.01 9.09
CA GLN A 226 -13.95 -12.69 8.52
C GLN A 226 -15.14 -11.75 8.73
N ALA A 227 -16.37 -12.25 8.63
CA ALA A 227 -17.58 -11.48 8.95
C ALA A 227 -17.59 -11.03 10.43
N ASP A 228 -17.16 -11.92 11.34
CA ASP A 228 -17.07 -11.63 12.77
C ASP A 228 -15.99 -10.59 13.08
N LEU A 229 -14.83 -10.69 12.44
CA LEU A 229 -13.77 -9.68 12.53
C LEU A 229 -14.26 -8.33 11.99
N LEU A 230 -14.93 -8.33 10.83
CA LEU A 230 -15.46 -7.12 10.22
C LEU A 230 -16.49 -6.44 11.13
N HIS A 231 -17.43 -7.22 11.70
CA HIS A 231 -18.39 -6.72 12.67
C HIS A 231 -17.71 -6.09 13.88
N SER A 232 -16.74 -6.79 14.46
CA SER A 232 -16.00 -6.33 15.65
C SER A 232 -15.31 -4.97 15.40
N ILE A 233 -14.67 -4.83 14.24
CA ILE A 233 -14.04 -3.58 13.81
C ILE A 233 -15.08 -2.50 13.59
N VAL A 234 -16.12 -2.74 12.79
CA VAL A 234 -17.14 -1.73 12.44
C VAL A 234 -17.88 -1.23 13.68
N SER A 235 -18.33 -2.13 14.56
CA SER A 235 -19.03 -1.78 15.80
C SER A 235 -18.18 -0.86 16.68
N SER A 236 -16.91 -1.24 16.91
CA SER A 236 -15.99 -0.45 17.74
C SER A 236 -15.53 0.85 17.06
N LEU A 237 -15.45 0.85 15.72
CA LEU A 237 -15.10 2.01 14.93
C LEU A 237 -16.14 3.14 15.06
N PHE A 238 -17.42 2.80 15.05
CA PHE A 238 -18.48 3.77 15.25
C PHE A 238 -18.46 4.38 16.65
N THR A 239 -18.25 3.56 17.69
CA THR A 239 -18.08 4.08 19.05
C THR A 239 -16.87 5.01 19.15
N ALA A 240 -15.72 4.61 18.60
CA ALA A 240 -14.52 5.43 18.59
C ALA A 240 -14.70 6.73 17.80
N ALA A 241 -15.43 6.70 16.67
CA ALA A 241 -15.72 7.89 15.88
C ALA A 241 -16.59 8.89 16.65
N VAL A 242 -17.61 8.44 17.39
CA VAL A 242 -18.42 9.32 18.26
C VAL A 242 -17.57 9.90 19.39
N SER A 243 -16.80 9.05 20.08
CA SER A 243 -15.95 9.50 21.17
C SER A 243 -14.95 10.56 20.70
N MET A 244 -14.39 10.38 19.50
CA MET A 244 -13.49 11.37 18.90
C MET A 244 -14.21 12.66 18.51
N GLU A 245 -15.41 12.56 17.95
CA GLU A 245 -16.24 13.71 17.60
C GLU A 245 -16.63 14.53 18.83
N VAL A 246 -16.99 13.87 19.93
CA VAL A 246 -17.25 14.52 21.23
C VAL A 246 -15.97 15.15 21.77
N ALA A 247 -14.86 14.42 21.80
CA ALA A 247 -13.59 14.93 22.30
C ALA A 247 -13.11 16.19 21.55
N VAL A 248 -13.18 16.18 20.22
CA VAL A 248 -12.79 17.34 19.41
C VAL A 248 -13.71 18.53 19.64
N ARG A 249 -15.03 18.31 19.74
CA ARG A 249 -15.98 19.38 20.07
C ARG A 249 -15.70 19.98 21.44
N THR A 250 -15.47 19.14 22.45
CA THR A 250 -15.24 19.60 23.83
C THR A 250 -13.91 20.33 23.98
N VAL A 251 -12.83 19.84 23.35
CA VAL A 251 -11.48 20.41 23.51
C VAL A 251 -11.20 21.57 22.57
N MET A 252 -11.60 21.45 21.29
CA MET A 252 -11.26 22.44 20.26
C MET A 252 -12.40 23.41 19.94
N GLY A 253 -13.62 23.18 20.46
CA GLY A 253 -14.80 23.99 20.13
C GLY A 253 -15.21 23.95 18.65
N GLN A 254 -14.56 23.11 17.83
CA GLN A 254 -14.84 23.00 16.40
C GLN A 254 -16.10 22.17 16.17
N GLN A 255 -17.03 22.72 15.40
CA GLN A 255 -18.21 21.98 14.96
C GLN A 255 -17.97 21.15 13.69
N THR A 256 -16.85 21.39 13.01
CA THR A 256 -16.48 20.64 11.80
C THR A 256 -16.07 19.20 12.15
N PRO A 257 -16.45 18.22 11.30
CA PRO A 257 -16.13 16.83 11.57
C PRO A 257 -14.62 16.58 11.39
N ALA A 258 -13.94 16.22 12.48
CA ALA A 258 -12.50 15.90 12.48
C ALA A 258 -12.12 14.73 11.56
N LEU A 259 -13.08 13.82 11.31
CA LEU A 259 -12.93 12.65 10.44
C LEU A 259 -13.58 12.86 9.07
N GLY A 260 -13.76 14.12 8.66
CA GLY A 260 -14.32 14.53 7.37
C GLY A 260 -15.84 14.48 7.25
N GLN A 261 -16.49 13.51 7.88
CA GLN A 261 -17.95 13.42 7.96
C GLN A 261 -18.41 13.10 9.39
N HIS A 262 -19.60 13.57 9.76
CA HIS A 262 -20.21 13.24 11.05
C HIS A 262 -20.48 11.74 11.14
N SER A 263 -20.21 11.16 12.32
CA SER A 263 -20.39 9.74 12.56
C SER A 263 -21.83 9.27 12.32
N SER A 264 -22.82 10.14 12.57
CA SER A 264 -24.24 9.88 12.33
C SER A 264 -24.59 9.74 10.83
N ALA A 265 -23.94 10.53 9.96
CA ALA A 265 -24.14 10.44 8.53
C ALA A 265 -23.54 9.14 7.96
N LEU A 266 -22.37 8.74 8.46
CA LEU A 266 -21.73 7.47 8.12
C LEU A 266 -22.59 6.27 8.57
N ALA A 267 -23.18 6.34 9.76
CA ALA A 267 -24.06 5.28 10.28
C ALA A 267 -25.32 5.12 9.40
N ARG A 268 -26.01 6.22 9.06
CA ARG A 268 -27.18 6.19 8.17
C ARG A 268 -26.85 5.56 6.82
N ARG A 269 -25.74 5.97 6.23
CA ARG A 269 -25.33 5.46 4.92
C ARG A 269 -24.98 3.98 4.98
N LEU A 270 -24.29 3.53 6.03
CA LEU A 270 -24.04 2.11 6.24
C LEU A 270 -25.35 1.32 6.32
N VAL A 271 -26.33 1.81 7.07
CA VAL A 271 -27.64 1.16 7.17
C VAL A 271 -28.31 1.06 5.80
N THR A 272 -28.28 2.13 4.99
CA THR A 272 -28.82 2.11 3.61
C THR A 272 -28.11 1.06 2.75
N GLU A 273 -26.79 0.97 2.81
CA GLU A 273 -25.99 -0.01 2.06
C GLU A 273 -26.26 -1.45 2.50
N LEU A 274 -26.35 -1.71 3.80
CA LEU A 274 -26.67 -3.04 4.33
C LEU A 274 -28.07 -3.49 3.90
N ARG A 275 -29.06 -2.58 3.94
CA ARG A 275 -30.42 -2.86 3.45
C ARG A 275 -30.48 -3.06 1.95
N ALA A 276 -29.64 -2.40 1.15
CA ALA A 276 -29.59 -2.64 -0.28
C ALA A 276 -29.09 -4.07 -0.61
N ARG A 277 -28.37 -4.70 0.34
CA ARG A 277 -27.70 -6.00 0.18
C ARG A 277 -28.30 -7.09 1.08
N LYS A 278 -29.62 -7.18 1.18
CA LYS A 278 -30.30 -8.18 2.06
C LYS A 278 -30.02 -9.65 1.73
N LEU A 279 -29.53 -9.94 0.53
CA LEU A 279 -29.23 -11.31 0.09
C LEU A 279 -27.82 -11.77 0.50
N SER A 280 -26.97 -10.84 0.96
CA SER A 280 -25.59 -11.13 1.39
C SER A 280 -25.59 -11.70 2.81
N TYR A 281 -24.91 -12.83 3.00
CA TYR A 281 -24.70 -13.43 4.33
C TYR A 281 -23.96 -12.47 5.26
N THR A 282 -22.88 -11.86 4.77
CA THR A 282 -22.07 -10.92 5.56
C THR A 282 -22.86 -9.67 5.92
N SER A 283 -23.67 -9.14 5.00
CA SER A 283 -24.54 -7.98 5.25
C SER A 283 -25.62 -8.28 6.30
N ASN A 284 -26.25 -9.45 6.24
CA ASN A 284 -27.25 -9.86 7.22
C ASN A 284 -26.65 -10.08 8.60
N THR A 285 -25.48 -10.73 8.66
CA THR A 285 -24.74 -10.95 9.92
C THR A 285 -24.35 -9.62 10.55
N LEU A 286 -23.80 -8.69 9.76
CA LEU A 286 -23.50 -7.32 10.22
C LEU A 286 -24.76 -6.61 10.71
N SER A 287 -25.86 -6.70 9.98
CA SER A 287 -27.11 -6.02 10.31
C SER A 287 -27.70 -6.52 11.62
N GLN A 288 -27.75 -7.83 11.81
CA GLN A 288 -28.25 -8.46 13.03
C GLN A 288 -27.37 -8.14 14.24
N ARG A 289 -26.04 -8.16 14.08
CA ARG A 289 -25.12 -7.91 15.20
C ARG A 289 -25.01 -6.43 15.56
N LEU A 290 -25.07 -5.52 14.59
CA LEU A 290 -25.10 -4.08 14.84
C LEU A 290 -26.41 -3.64 15.52
N SER A 291 -27.55 -4.20 15.11
CA SER A 291 -28.86 -3.91 15.76
C SER A 291 -28.98 -4.51 17.16
N SER A 292 -28.29 -5.61 17.46
CA SER A 292 -28.24 -6.21 18.80
C SER A 292 -27.16 -5.62 19.70
N SER A 293 -26.24 -4.79 19.18
CA SER A 293 -25.18 -4.14 19.96
C SER A 293 -25.73 -2.92 20.72
N PRO A 294 -25.81 -2.95 22.06
CA PRO A 294 -26.38 -1.85 22.84
C PRO A 294 -25.59 -0.55 22.67
N ALA A 295 -24.26 -0.64 22.56
CA ALA A 295 -23.39 0.51 22.36
C ALA A 295 -23.62 1.18 21.00
N CYS A 296 -23.87 0.39 19.94
CA CYS A 296 -24.15 0.95 18.62
C CYS A 296 -25.53 1.60 18.59
N VAL A 297 -26.55 0.93 19.14
CA VAL A 297 -27.93 1.41 19.14
C VAL A 297 -28.11 2.66 20.01
N ALA A 298 -27.46 2.70 21.18
CA ALA A 298 -27.51 3.86 22.08
C ALA A 298 -26.89 5.12 21.43
N ASN A 299 -25.78 4.96 20.72
CA ASN A 299 -25.11 6.09 20.04
C ASN A 299 -25.74 6.42 18.69
N PHE A 300 -26.36 5.43 18.02
CA PHE A 300 -26.94 5.55 16.68
C PHE A 300 -28.26 4.77 16.59
N PRO A 301 -29.40 5.42 16.91
CA PRO A 301 -30.71 4.78 16.86
C PRO A 301 -31.08 4.21 15.48
N VAL A 302 -30.46 4.70 14.41
CA VAL A 302 -30.67 4.24 13.02
C VAL A 302 -30.36 2.75 12.85
N PHE A 303 -29.51 2.16 13.70
CA PHE A 303 -29.26 0.72 13.66
C PHE A 303 -30.45 -0.14 14.14
N MET A 304 -31.43 0.44 14.86
CA MET A 304 -32.68 -0.27 15.17
C MET A 304 -33.49 -0.58 13.89
N GLU A 305 -33.34 0.23 12.84
CA GLU A 305 -34.03 0.01 11.57
C GLU A 305 -33.45 -1.18 10.76
N LEU A 306 -32.46 -1.90 11.30
CA LEU A 306 -31.90 -3.13 10.72
C LEU A 306 -32.52 -4.41 11.31
N SER A 307 -33.26 -4.32 12.41
CA SER A 307 -33.95 -5.46 13.03
C SER A 307 -35.36 -5.72 12.47
N VAL A 308 -35.77 -4.94 11.46
CA VAL A 308 -37.07 -5.00 10.76
C VAL A 308 -36.87 -5.51 9.34
#